data_AF-A0A3E0I020-F1
#
_entry.id   AF-A0A3E0I020-F1
#
_cell.length_a   1.000
_cell.length_b   1.000
_cell.length_c   1.000
_cell.angle_alpha   90.00
_cell.angle_beta   90.00
_cell.angle_gamma   90.00
#
_symmetry.space_group_name_H-M   'P 1'
#
loop_
_entity.id
_entity.type
_entity.pdbx_description
1 polymer ?
#
loop_
_entity_poly.entity_id
_entity_poly.type
_entity_poly.pdbx_seq_one_letter_code
_entity_poly.pdbx_strand_id
1 'polypeptide(L)'
;MWPQLGGWKRWLTVSGASHLSFTDSPTLLAQLGLQQSGLPADRAVAVTRGYVTAFFDQTLRHIPQAVLNGPTPQNPEVHFNP
;
A
#
# COMPACT_ATOMS: atom_id res chain seq x y z
N MET A 1 4.45 2.04 21.03
CA MET A 1 4.54 0.86 20.14
C MET A 1 5.49 1.10 18.98
N TRP A 2 5.45 2.25 18.28
CA TRP A 2 6.41 2.55 17.20
C TRP A 2 7.88 2.64 17.63
N PRO A 3 8.25 3.32 18.75
CA PRO A 3 9.65 3.43 19.17
C PRO A 3 10.28 2.08 19.55
N GLN A 4 9.47 1.09 19.95
CA GLN A 4 9.95 -0.24 20.36
C GLN A 4 10.33 -1.15 19.17
N LEU A 5 9.98 -0.80 17.93
CA LEU A 5 10.40 -1.54 16.75
C LEU A 5 11.86 -1.19 16.39
N GLY A 6 12.82 -2.03 16.80
CA GLY A 6 14.27 -1.77 16.65
C GLY A 6 14.89 -2.19 15.31
N GLY A 7 14.15 -2.91 14.47
CA GLY A 7 14.59 -3.32 13.13
C GLY A 7 14.20 -2.33 12.03
N TRP A 8 14.44 -2.73 10.78
CA TRP A 8 13.94 -1.99 9.63
C TRP A 8 12.40 -1.92 9.68
N LYS A 9 11.85 -0.71 9.52
CA LYS A 9 10.41 -0.43 9.57
C LYS A 9 10.05 0.74 8.67
N ARG A 10 8.79 0.76 8.21
CA ARG A 10 8.17 1.88 7.47
C ARG A 10 6.75 2.07 7.96
N TRP A 11 6.34 3.33 8.13
CA TRP A 11 4.97 3.70 8.38
C TRP A 11 4.45 4.49 7.20
N LEU A 12 3.56 3.87 6.44
CA LEU A 12 2.98 4.46 5.24
C LEU A 12 1.49 4.73 5.44
N THR A 13 1.01 5.82 4.85
CA THR A 13 -0.41 6.18 4.76
C THR A 13 -0.80 6.27 3.30
N VAL A 14 -2.01 5.81 2.94
CA VAL A 14 -2.53 5.88 1.57
C VAL A 14 -3.73 6.81 1.54
N SER A 15 -3.59 7.98 0.94
CA SER A 15 -4.64 8.98 0.84
C SER A 15 -5.83 8.45 0.05
N GLY A 16 -7.04 8.66 0.59
CA GLY A 16 -8.28 8.15 -0.01
C GLY A 16 -8.52 6.65 0.20
N ALA A 17 -7.58 5.88 0.76
CA ALA A 17 -7.85 4.49 1.12
C ALA A 17 -8.78 4.38 2.33
N SER A 18 -9.64 3.38 2.32
CA SER A 18 -10.40 2.93 3.50
C SER A 18 -9.81 1.63 4.03
N HIS A 19 -10.33 1.12 5.16
CA HIS A 19 -9.83 -0.11 5.77
C HIS A 19 -9.84 -1.31 4.79
N LEU A 20 -10.87 -1.39 3.93
CA LEU A 20 -11.04 -2.51 3.00
C LEU A 20 -10.24 -2.33 1.70
N SER A 21 -9.60 -1.18 1.47
CA SER A 21 -8.80 -0.92 0.26
C SER A 21 -7.62 -1.88 0.08
N PHE A 22 -7.20 -2.59 1.13
CA PHE A 22 -6.08 -3.53 1.07
C PHE A 22 -6.53 -5.00 0.95
N THR A 23 -7.75 -5.22 0.44
CA THR A 23 -8.38 -6.52 0.21
C THR A 23 -9.01 -6.58 -1.19
N ASP A 24 -9.60 -7.71 -1.56
CA ASP A 24 -10.35 -7.83 -2.81
C ASP A 24 -11.75 -7.19 -2.75
N SER A 25 -12.20 -6.70 -1.60
CA SER A 25 -13.53 -6.11 -1.43
C SER A 25 -13.86 -4.99 -2.44
N PRO A 26 -12.97 -4.00 -2.73
CA PRO A 26 -13.26 -2.97 -3.72
C PRO A 26 -13.48 -3.55 -5.13
N THR A 27 -12.73 -4.60 -5.48
CA THR A 27 -12.85 -5.27 -6.78
C THR A 27 -14.17 -6.04 -6.88
N LEU A 28 -14.50 -6.82 -5.86
CA LEU A 28 -15.75 -7.60 -5.81
C LEU A 28 -16.99 -6.69 -5.84
N LEU A 29 -16.95 -5.58 -5.09
CA LEU A 29 -18.07 -4.63 -5.05
C LEU A 29 -18.21 -3.86 -6.37
N ALA A 30 -17.10 -3.45 -6.99
CA ALA A 30 -17.13 -2.85 -8.32
C ALA A 30 -17.75 -3.78 -9.37
N GLN A 31 -17.46 -5.08 -9.33
CA GLN A 31 -18.06 -6.08 -10.21
C GLN A 31 -19.58 -6.23 -10.00
N LEU A 32 -20.05 -6.01 -8.76
CA LEU A 32 -21.47 -6.01 -8.42
C LEU A 32 -22.16 -4.66 -8.69
N GLY A 33 -21.45 -3.67 -9.24
CA GLY A 33 -21.96 -2.31 -9.44
C GLY A 33 -22.15 -1.51 -8.14
N LEU A 34 -21.59 -1.99 -7.03
CA LEU A 34 -21.66 -1.35 -5.73
C LEU A 34 -20.46 -0.41 -5.56
N GLN A 35 -20.74 0.88 -5.49
CA GLN A 35 -19.72 1.90 -5.26
C GLN A 35 -19.27 1.86 -3.79
N GLN A 36 -17.96 1.79 -3.54
CA GLN A 36 -17.39 2.09 -2.23
C GLN A 36 -16.74 3.47 -2.25
N SER A 37 -16.89 4.19 -1.13
CA SER A 37 -16.05 5.36 -0.86
C SER A 37 -14.60 4.93 -0.70
N GLY A 38 -13.70 5.62 -1.38
CA GLY A 38 -12.26 5.48 -1.18
C GLY A 38 -11.49 5.35 -2.49
N LEU A 39 -10.33 4.70 -2.42
CA LEU A 39 -9.45 4.49 -3.57
C LEU A 39 -10.16 3.67 -4.66
N PRO A 40 -10.01 4.03 -5.96
CA PRO A 40 -10.47 3.19 -7.06
C PRO A 40 -9.94 1.76 -6.93
N ALA A 41 -10.76 0.76 -7.30
CA ALA A 41 -10.45 -0.65 -7.07
C ALA A 41 -9.14 -1.11 -7.75
N ASP A 42 -8.88 -0.63 -8.95
CA ASP A 42 -7.63 -0.88 -9.69
C ASP A 42 -6.41 -0.30 -8.96
N ARG A 43 -6.52 0.92 -8.43
CA ARG A 43 -5.47 1.54 -7.61
C ARG A 43 -5.26 0.82 -6.29
N ALA A 44 -6.35 0.40 -5.63
CA ALA A 44 -6.31 -0.33 -4.37
C ALA A 44 -5.50 -1.63 -4.51
N VAL A 45 -5.77 -2.38 -5.58
CA VAL A 45 -5.01 -3.60 -5.93
C VAL A 45 -3.56 -3.27 -6.28
N ALA A 46 -3.31 -2.25 -7.10
CA ALA A 46 -1.97 -1.89 -7.55
C ALA A 46 -1.06 -1.48 -6.38
N VAL A 47 -1.54 -0.60 -5.49
CA VAL A 47 -0.80 -0.17 -4.30
C VAL A 47 -0.53 -1.34 -3.36
N THR A 48 -1.56 -2.14 -3.07
CA THR A 48 -1.40 -3.30 -2.16
C THR A 48 -0.36 -4.27 -2.68
N ARG A 49 -0.48 -4.71 -3.94
CA ARG A 49 0.47 -5.66 -4.54
C ARG A 49 1.87 -5.07 -4.66
N GLY A 50 1.98 -3.82 -5.10
CA GLY A 50 3.28 -3.16 -5.28
C GLY A 50 4.07 -3.06 -3.97
N TYR A 51 3.44 -2.57 -2.90
CA TYR A 51 4.13 -2.35 -1.63
C TYR A 51 4.37 -3.63 -0.83
N VAL A 52 3.46 -4.61 -0.89
CA VAL A 52 3.67 -5.92 -0.25
C VAL A 52 4.77 -6.70 -0.97
N THR A 53 4.77 -6.70 -2.30
CA THR A 53 5.83 -7.34 -3.09
C THR A 53 7.18 -6.68 -2.81
N ALA A 54 7.23 -5.35 -2.83
CA ALA A 54 8.44 -4.61 -2.51
C ALA A 54 8.97 -4.96 -1.11
N PHE A 55 8.09 -5.06 -0.10
CA PHE A 55 8.50 -5.44 1.24
C PHE A 55 9.17 -6.82 1.26
N PHE A 56 8.56 -7.83 0.63
CA PHE A 56 9.12 -9.18 0.61
C PHE A 56 10.35 -9.31 -0.29
N ASP A 57 10.41 -8.61 -1.42
CA ASP A 57 11.61 -8.56 -2.27
C ASP A 57 12.81 -7.99 -1.50
N GLN A 58 12.60 -6.92 -0.73
CA GLN A 58 13.67 -6.33 0.08
C GLN A 58 14.05 -7.20 1.28
N THR A 59 13.08 -7.79 1.97
CA THR A 59 13.32 -8.49 3.24
C THR A 59 13.74 -9.95 3.08
N LEU A 60 13.17 -10.66 2.10
CA LEU A 60 13.41 -12.09 1.89
C LEU A 60 14.39 -12.37 0.76
N ARG A 61 14.45 -11.49 -0.25
CA ARG A 61 15.28 -11.68 -1.44
C ARG A 61 16.45 -10.71 -1.52
N HIS A 62 16.56 -9.78 -0.57
CA HIS A 62 17.61 -8.75 -0.52
C HIS A 62 17.70 -7.89 -1.79
N ILE A 63 16.57 -7.69 -2.49
CA ILE A 63 16.48 -6.83 -3.67
C ILE A 63 16.06 -5.44 -3.22
N PRO A 64 16.87 -4.38 -3.44
CA PRO A 64 16.49 -3.02 -3.04
C PRO A 64 15.22 -2.54 -3.73
N GLN A 65 14.30 -1.93 -2.98
CA GLN A 65 13.02 -1.47 -3.50
C GLN A 65 12.83 0.03 -3.24
N ALA A 66 13.04 0.84 -4.28
CA ALA A 66 13.01 2.31 -4.18
C ALA A 66 11.66 2.85 -3.67
N VAL A 67 10.56 2.15 -3.98
CA VAL A 67 9.20 2.50 -3.55
C VAL A 67 9.02 2.47 -2.03
N LEU A 68 9.92 1.81 -1.28
CA LEU A 68 9.94 1.78 0.19
C LEU A 68 10.82 2.87 0.81
N ASN A 69 11.45 3.74 0.02
CA ASN A 69 12.38 4.76 0.51
C ASN A 69 11.86 6.19 0.41
N GLY A 70 10.75 6.41 -0.29
CA GLY A 70 10.11 7.71 -0.36
C GLY A 70 8.93 7.75 -1.33
N PRO A 71 8.29 8.91 -1.47
CA PRO A 71 7.19 9.11 -2.42
C PRO A 71 7.61 8.80 -3.86
N THR A 72 6.67 8.27 -4.66
CA THR A 72 6.91 7.98 -6.08
C THR A 72 5.81 8.60 -6.94
N PRO A 73 6.12 9.14 -8.14
CA PRO A 73 5.10 9.69 -9.04
C PRO A 73 4.04 8.67 -9.47
N GLN A 74 4.36 7.38 -9.45
CA GLN A 74 3.46 6.28 -9.81
C GLN A 74 2.48 5.90 -8.69
N ASN A 75 2.76 6.32 -7.46
CA ASN A 75 1.90 6.10 -6.29
C ASN A 75 1.76 7.41 -5.49
N PRO A 76 1.18 8.47 -6.08
CA PRO A 76 1.06 9.78 -5.44
C PRO A 76 0.19 9.74 -4.17
N GLU A 77 -0.65 8.71 -4.02
CA GLU A 77 -1.48 8.50 -2.83
C GLU A 77 -0.68 8.00 -1.62
N VAL A 78 0.56 7.52 -1.78
CA VAL A 78 1.33 6.94 -0.67
C VAL A 78 2.27 7.95 -0.02
N HIS A 79 2.11 8.12 1.29
CA HIS A 79 2.86 9.05 2.11
C HIS A 79 3.67 8.34 3.19
N PHE A 80 4.84 8.89 3.51
CA PHE A 80 5.73 8.37 4.54
C PHE A 80 5.55 9.18 5.82
N ASN A 81 5.33 8.47 6.92
CA ASN A 81 5.23 9.08 8.24
C ASN A 81 6.62 9.05 8.92
N PRO A 82 6.93 10.05 9.76
CA PRO A 82 8.17 10.11 10.53
C PRO A 82 8.28 9.00 11.59
#